data_AF-A0A8D8B0H3-F1
#
_entry.id   AF-A0A8D8B0H3-F1
#
_cell.length_a   1.000
_cell.length_b   1.000
_cell.length_c   1.000
_cell.angle_alpha   90.00
_cell.angle_beta   90.00
_cell.angle_gamma   90.00
#
_symmetry.space_group_name_H-M   'P 1'
#
loop_
_entity.id
_entity.type
_entity.pdbx_description
1 polymer ?
#
loop_
_entity_poly.entity_id
_entity_poly.type
_entity_poly.pdbx_seq_one_letter_code
_entity_poly.pdbx_strand_id
1 'polypeptide(L)'
;YEIHYRNQTCIKQALKEPFRHLGVPHNAHFLSQMVLGSSSLPGQGLLVNVWNGTWEETKSHYLMTYTEFGCIPVSIADFTQKAELGELTSFFDLVEGIENPDVFIPPSFCDSVEVLPPRKSASSSFIPVL
;
A
#
# COMPACT_ATOMS: atom_id res chain seq x y z
N TYR A 1 0.40 13.19 9.13
CA TYR A 1 0.08 14.58 8.79
C TYR A 1 -0.71 14.58 7.49
N GLU A 2 -1.72 15.43 7.37
CA GLU A 2 -2.33 15.79 6.08
C GLU A 2 -1.99 17.26 5.83
N ILE A 3 -1.31 17.56 4.72
CA ILE A 3 -0.64 18.84 4.50
C ILE A 3 -1.26 19.53 3.28
N HIS A 4 -1.80 20.74 3.48
CA HIS A 4 -2.38 21.54 2.40
C HIS A 4 -1.46 22.73 2.09
N TYR A 5 -0.47 22.49 1.22
CA TYR A 5 0.57 23.48 0.88
C TYR A 5 0.02 24.84 0.40
N ARG A 6 -1.06 24.86 -0.39
CA ARG A 6 -1.66 26.10 -0.91
C ARG A 6 -2.19 27.01 0.20
N ASN A 7 -2.76 26.41 1.24
CA ASN A 7 -3.38 27.15 2.34
C ASN A 7 -2.44 27.28 3.54
N GLN A 8 -1.27 26.65 3.49
CA GLN A 8 -0.34 26.52 4.61
C GLN A 8 -1.03 25.99 5.88
N THR A 9 -1.97 25.06 5.71
CA THR A 9 -2.66 24.40 6.81
C THR A 9 -2.29 22.94 6.87
N CYS A 10 -2.43 22.36 8.06
CA CYS A 10 -1.98 21.02 8.36
C CYS A 10 -2.91 20.36 9.37
N ILE A 11 -3.20 19.08 9.17
CA ILE A 11 -3.93 18.26 10.13
C ILE A 11 -2.95 17.24 10.72
N LYS A 12 -2.75 17.31 12.03
CA LYS A 12 -1.94 16.37 12.79
C LYS A 12 -2.86 15.40 13.51
N GLN A 13 -2.69 14.11 13.24
CA GLN A 13 -3.56 13.07 13.78
C GLN A 13 -2.73 11.89 14.28
N ALA A 14 -3.08 11.37 15.44
CA ALA A 14 -2.47 10.16 15.96
C ALA A 14 -2.79 8.95 15.05
N LEU A 15 -1.76 8.16 14.74
CA LEU A 15 -1.92 6.88 14.04
C LEU A 15 -2.37 5.83 15.05
N LYS A 16 -3.41 5.07 14.71
CA LYS A 16 -3.92 3.96 15.54
C LYS A 16 -3.38 2.61 15.09
N GLU A 17 -3.26 2.42 13.78
CA GLU A 17 -2.90 1.14 13.20
C GLU A 17 -1.38 0.89 13.33
N PRO A 18 -0.96 -0.37 13.56
CA PRO A 18 0.45 -0.71 13.58
C PRO A 18 1.08 -0.51 12.21
N PHE A 19 2.38 -0.25 12.19
CA PHE A 19 3.14 -0.17 10.95
C PHE A 19 3.13 -1.54 10.26
N ARG A 20 2.72 -1.56 8.98
CA ARG A 20 2.79 -2.74 8.13
C ARG A 20 3.93 -2.56 7.14
N HIS A 21 4.89 -3.48 7.18
CA HIS A 21 5.98 -3.49 6.23
C HIS A 21 5.46 -3.83 4.84
N LEU A 22 5.95 -3.11 3.82
CA LEU A 22 5.68 -3.42 2.42
C LEU A 22 6.60 -4.56 1.97
N GLY A 23 6.22 -5.79 2.30
CA GLY A 23 6.92 -7.00 1.93
C GLY A 23 6.02 -8.22 2.06
N VAL A 24 6.43 -9.33 1.46
CA VAL A 24 5.71 -10.61 1.57
C VAL A 24 5.85 -11.13 3.01
N PRO A 25 4.73 -11.32 3.74
CA PRO A 25 4.79 -11.87 5.10
C PRO A 25 5.40 -13.27 5.13
N HIS A 26 6.13 -13.61 6.20
CA HIS A 26 6.77 -14.92 6.34
C HIS A 26 5.78 -16.10 6.35
N ASN A 27 4.53 -15.86 6.76
CA ASN A 27 3.46 -16.86 6.77
C ASN A 27 2.59 -16.83 5.50
N ALA A 28 2.95 -16.02 4.49
CA ALA A 28 2.24 -16.00 3.22
C ALA A 28 2.45 -17.32 2.47
N HIS A 29 1.44 -17.74 1.71
CA HIS A 29 1.53 -18.93 0.86
C HIS A 29 1.84 -18.52 -0.57
N PHE A 30 2.82 -19.21 -1.17
CA PHE A 30 3.08 -19.10 -2.59
C PHE A 30 1.89 -19.67 -3.37
N LEU A 31 1.35 -18.88 -4.29
CA LEU A 31 0.21 -19.27 -5.11
C LEU A 31 0.66 -19.68 -6.52
N SER A 32 1.43 -18.82 -7.19
CA SER A 32 1.87 -19.07 -8.56
C SER A 32 3.02 -18.15 -8.95
N GLN A 33 3.69 -18.53 -10.05
CA GLN A 33 4.65 -17.67 -10.75
C GLN A 33 4.14 -17.46 -12.19
N MET A 34 4.26 -16.24 -12.70
CA MET A 34 3.80 -15.89 -14.05
C MET A 34 4.65 -14.79 -14.67
N VAL A 35 4.52 -14.61 -15.99
CA VAL A 35 5.12 -13.49 -16.73
C VAL A 35 4.04 -12.46 -17.01
N LEU A 36 4.23 -11.24 -16.51
CA LEU A 36 3.45 -10.09 -16.94
C LEU A 36 4.02 -9.54 -18.25
N GLY A 37 3.17 -9.23 -19.22
CA GLY A 37 3.60 -8.82 -20.55
C GLY A 37 3.74 -10.00 -21.51
N SER A 38 4.88 -10.11 -22.19
CA SER A 38 5.11 -11.15 -23.21
C SER A 38 6.44 -11.86 -23.03
N SER A 39 6.44 -13.18 -23.27
CA SER A 39 7.65 -14.00 -23.34
C SER A 39 8.23 -14.10 -24.76
N SER A 40 7.70 -13.34 -25.73
CA SER A 40 8.08 -13.46 -27.14
C SER A 40 9.46 -12.89 -27.46
N LEU A 41 9.88 -11.81 -26.79
CA LEU A 41 11.20 -11.20 -26.97
C LEU A 41 11.81 -10.79 -25.61
N PRO A 42 13.15 -10.73 -25.50
CA PRO A 42 13.82 -10.23 -24.31
C PRO A 42 13.35 -8.82 -23.92
N GLY A 43 13.09 -8.61 -22.62
CA GLY A 43 12.66 -7.32 -22.08
C GLY A 43 11.16 -7.01 -22.23
N GLN A 44 10.37 -7.88 -22.86
CA GLN A 44 8.91 -7.68 -22.98
C GLN A 44 8.11 -8.28 -21.81
N GLY A 45 8.76 -9.04 -20.94
CA GLY A 45 8.15 -9.78 -19.85
C GLY A 45 8.78 -9.46 -18.51
N LEU A 46 7.96 -9.44 -17.47
CA LEU A 46 8.38 -9.34 -16.07
C LEU A 46 7.98 -10.61 -15.33
N LEU A 47 8.96 -11.36 -14.84
CA LEU A 47 8.70 -12.56 -14.04
C LEU A 47 8.29 -12.16 -12.62
N VAL A 48 7.12 -12.62 -12.19
CA VAL A 48 6.53 -12.27 -10.90
C VAL A 48 6.03 -13.50 -10.15
N ASN A 49 6.06 -13.41 -8.82
CA ASN A 49 5.43 -14.36 -7.92
C ASN A 49 4.19 -13.76 -7.30
N VAL A 50 3.15 -14.59 -7.18
CA VAL A 50 1.91 -14.26 -6.50
C VAL A 50 1.86 -15.00 -5.18
N TRP A 51 1.61 -14.26 -4.12
CA TRP A 51 1.48 -14.73 -2.76
C TRP A 51 0.09 -14.41 -2.24
N ASN A 52 -0.45 -15.28 -1.40
CA ASN A 52 -1.71 -15.01 -0.71
C ASN A 52 -1.57 -15.23 0.79
N GLY A 53 -2.55 -14.72 1.52
CA GLY A 53 -2.65 -14.95 2.94
C GLY A 53 -3.79 -14.17 3.55
N THR A 54 -3.75 -14.06 4.86
CA THR A 54 -4.75 -13.36 5.65
C THR A 54 -4.04 -12.46 6.64
N TRP A 55 -4.43 -11.20 6.70
CA TRP A 55 -3.94 -10.28 7.72
C TRP A 55 -4.41 -10.71 9.11
N GLU A 56 -3.48 -10.77 10.06
CA GLU A 56 -3.81 -11.27 11.39
C GLU A 56 -4.75 -10.34 12.14
N GLU A 57 -4.64 -9.03 11.92
CA GLU A 57 -5.40 -8.00 12.65
C GLU A 57 -6.84 -7.89 12.17
N THR A 58 -7.05 -7.93 10.85
CA THR A 58 -8.35 -7.67 10.21
C THR A 58 -9.06 -8.94 9.76
N LYS A 59 -8.34 -10.07 9.70
CA LYS A 59 -8.78 -11.33 9.09
C LYS A 59 -9.20 -11.18 7.62
N SER A 60 -8.80 -10.09 6.96
CA SER A 60 -8.98 -9.90 5.52
C SER A 60 -7.96 -10.70 4.74
N HIS A 61 -8.35 -11.16 3.56
CA HIS A 61 -7.44 -11.85 2.66
C HIS A 61 -6.66 -10.83 1.83
N TYR A 62 -5.46 -11.22 1.41
CA TYR A 62 -4.67 -10.43 0.46
C TYR A 62 -4.12 -11.31 -0.66
N LEU A 63 -3.87 -10.67 -1.79
CA LEU A 63 -3.02 -11.18 -2.86
C LEU A 63 -1.91 -10.16 -3.12
N MET A 64 -0.68 -10.64 -3.17
CA MET A 64 0.52 -9.83 -3.38
C MET A 64 1.26 -10.32 -4.59
N THR A 65 1.59 -9.41 -5.51
CA THR A 65 2.43 -9.70 -6.67
C THR A 65 3.75 -8.97 -6.51
N TYR A 66 4.85 -9.72 -6.50
CA TYR A 66 6.20 -9.21 -6.38
C TYR A 66 7.05 -9.74 -7.54
N THR A 67 8.06 -8.97 -7.97
CA THR A 67 9.04 -9.48 -8.94
C THR A 67 9.76 -10.69 -8.35
N GLU A 68 10.01 -11.71 -9.18
CA GLU A 68 10.85 -12.86 -8.79
C GLU A 68 12.25 -12.38 -8.36
N PHE A 69 12.80 -11.45 -9.14
CA PHE A 69 14.13 -10.89 -8.91
C PHE A 69 14.01 -9.54 -8.23
N GLY A 70 14.70 -9.38 -7.09
CA GLY A 70 14.75 -8.14 -6.32
C GLY A 70 13.58 -7.93 -5.35
N CYS A 71 12.57 -8.81 -5.34
CA CYS A 71 11.42 -8.71 -4.45
C CYS A 71 10.76 -7.31 -4.45
N ILE A 72 10.58 -6.74 -5.64
CA ILE A 72 9.99 -5.42 -5.82
C ILE A 72 8.47 -5.57 -5.92
N PRO A 73 7.67 -4.81 -5.15
CA PRO A 73 6.21 -4.92 -5.20
C PRO A 73 5.69 -4.45 -6.55
N VAL A 74 4.77 -5.22 -7.13
CA VAL A 74 4.05 -4.87 -8.37
C VAL A 74 2.62 -4.48 -8.03
N SER A 75 1.93 -5.29 -7.23
CA SER A 75 0.58 -4.98 -6.76
C SER A 75 0.24 -5.68 -5.45
N ILE A 76 -0.68 -5.08 -4.69
CA ILE A 76 -1.29 -5.65 -3.50
C ILE A 76 -2.80 -5.46 -3.63
N ALA A 77 -3.54 -6.55 -3.57
CA ALA A 77 -5.00 -6.58 -3.56
C ALA A 77 -5.48 -7.05 -2.19
N ASP A 78 -6.20 -6.18 -1.49
CA ASP A 78 -6.81 -6.45 -0.21
C ASP A 78 -8.30 -6.75 -0.39
N PHE A 79 -8.74 -7.85 0.20
CA PHE A 79 -10.10 -8.33 0.10
C PHE A 79 -10.81 -8.27 1.45
N THR A 80 -12.10 -7.97 1.45
CA THR A 80 -12.92 -8.11 2.64
C THR A 80 -13.01 -9.58 3.07
N GLN A 81 -13.50 -9.86 4.29
CA GLN A 81 -13.78 -11.23 4.73
C GLN A 81 -14.81 -11.95 3.85
N LYS A 82 -15.58 -11.21 3.03
CA LYS A 82 -16.54 -11.76 2.07
C LYS A 82 -15.92 -11.99 0.67
N ALA A 83 -14.59 -11.90 0.55
CA ALA A 83 -13.84 -12.01 -0.69
C ALA A 83 -14.18 -10.93 -1.75
N GLU A 84 -14.72 -9.78 -1.31
CA GLU A 84 -14.92 -8.62 -2.17
C GLU A 84 -13.61 -7.82 -2.23
N LEU A 85 -13.23 -7.32 -3.41
CA LEU A 85 -12.05 -6.46 -3.54
C LEU A 85 -12.31 -5.15 -2.78
N GLY A 86 -11.50 -4.88 -1.75
CA GLY A 86 -11.56 -3.67 -0.95
C GLY A 86 -10.64 -2.58 -1.50
N GLU A 87 -9.35 -2.90 -1.62
CA GLU A 87 -8.32 -1.99 -2.11
C GLU A 87 -7.38 -2.71 -3.07
N LEU A 88 -6.97 -2.01 -4.12
CA LEU A 88 -5.95 -2.47 -5.05
C LEU A 88 -4.89 -1.39 -5.17
N THR A 89 -3.71 -1.65 -4.63
CA THR A 89 -2.55 -0.79 -4.77
C THR A 89 -1.64 -1.34 -5.86
N SER A 90 -1.29 -0.50 -6.83
CA SER A 90 -0.34 -0.85 -7.90
C SER A 90 0.87 0.07 -7.80
N PHE A 91 2.06 -0.49 -8.02
CA PHE A 91 3.33 0.22 -7.87
C PHE A 91 4.02 0.32 -9.23
N PHE A 92 4.50 1.52 -9.55
CA PHE A 92 5.16 1.83 -10.82
C PHE A 92 6.36 2.75 -10.55
N ASP A 93 7.31 2.77 -11.48
CA ASP A 93 8.47 3.68 -11.47
C ASP A 93 9.23 3.70 -10.13
N LEU A 94 9.32 2.53 -9.48
CA LEU A 94 10.00 2.38 -8.20
C LEU A 94 11.52 2.52 -8.39
N VAL A 95 12.12 3.36 -7.55
CA VAL A 95 13.57 3.54 -7.42
C VAL A 95 13.97 3.12 -6.02
N GLU A 96 15.03 2.32 -5.90
CA GLU A 96 15.52 1.87 -4.61
C GLU A 96 16.17 3.03 -3.84
N GLY A 97 15.78 3.17 -2.56
CA GLY A 97 16.26 4.23 -1.68
C GLY A 97 15.40 5.50 -1.73
N ILE A 98 15.87 6.54 -1.04
CA ILE A 98 15.23 7.86 -0.98
C ILE A 98 16.27 8.89 -1.38
N GLU A 99 16.05 9.56 -2.51
CA GLU A 99 16.98 10.58 -3.02
C GLU A 99 17.03 11.83 -2.13
N ASN A 100 15.87 12.28 -1.65
CA ASN A 100 15.74 13.44 -0.79
C ASN A 100 15.04 13.06 0.53
N PRO A 101 15.74 12.93 1.66
CA PRO A 101 15.14 12.57 2.95
C PRO A 101 14.29 13.69 3.56
N ASP A 102 14.45 14.94 3.13
CA ASP A 102 13.71 16.09 3.69
C ASP A 102 12.21 16.00 3.41
N VAL A 103 11.77 15.14 2.48
CA VAL A 103 10.35 14.85 2.22
C VAL A 103 9.60 14.32 3.45
N PHE A 104 10.32 13.77 4.43
CA PHE A 104 9.73 13.30 5.69
C PHE A 104 9.66 14.36 6.78
N ILE A 105 10.25 15.54 6.58
CA ILE A 105 10.23 16.65 7.54
C ILE A 105 8.98 17.50 7.22
N PRO A 106 8.00 17.60 8.14
CA PRO A 106 6.84 18.45 7.92
C PRO A 106 7.23 19.93 7.78
N PRO A 107 6.51 20.73 6.98
CA PRO A 107 6.73 22.18 6.93
C PRO A 107 6.49 22.85 8.29
N SER A 108 7.18 23.97 8.53
CA SER A 108 7.11 24.70 9.82
C SER A 108 5.70 25.17 10.20
N PHE A 109 4.81 25.41 9.24
CA PHE A 109 3.41 25.74 9.53
C PHE A 109 2.62 24.59 10.19
N CYS A 110 3.19 23.37 10.26
CA CYS A 110 2.62 22.23 10.99
C CYS A 110 3.05 22.16 12.46
N ASP A 111 4.00 23.00 12.92
CA ASP A 111 4.64 22.83 14.24
C ASP A 111 3.69 23.06 15.42
N SER A 112 2.82 24.07 15.31
CA SER A 112 1.88 24.47 16.37
C SER A 112 0.49 23.83 16.26
N VAL A 113 0.35 22.78 15.44
CA VAL A 113 -0.95 22.11 15.23
C VAL A 113 -1.20 21.08 16.34
N GLU A 114 -2.35 21.20 17.00
CA GLU A 114 -2.80 20.23 18.00
C GLU A 114 -2.97 18.83 17.40
N VAL A 115 -2.61 17.80 18.17
CA VAL A 115 -2.74 16.40 17.75
C VAL A 115 -4.18 15.97 17.96
N LEU A 116 -4.89 15.71 16.86
CA LEU A 116 -6.22 15.11 16.92
C LEU A 116 -6.13 13.62 17.31
N PRO A 117 -7.14 13.11 18.03
CA PRO A 117 -7.25 11.67 18.27
C PRO A 117 -7.35 10.91 16.94
N PRO A 118 -7.06 9.61 16.92
CA PRO A 118 -7.15 8.83 15.70
C PRO A 118 -8.56 8.92 15.08
N ARG A 119 -8.64 9.13 13.76
CA ARG A 119 -9.91 8.98 13.01
C ARG A 119 -10.48 7.61 13.33
N LYS A 120 -11.74 7.58 13.77
CA LYS A 120 -12.52 6.35 13.77
C LYS A 120 -12.60 5.89 12.32
N SER A 121 -12.30 4.62 12.03
CA SER A 121 -12.42 4.10 10.67
C SER A 121 -13.83 4.43 10.17
N ALA A 122 -13.93 5.19 9.10
CA ALA A 122 -15.22 5.41 8.46
C ALA A 122 -15.73 4.03 8.04
N SER A 123 -16.83 3.58 8.63
CA SER A 123 -17.66 2.56 8.01
C SER A 123 -17.94 3.07 6.61
N SER A 124 -17.40 2.41 5.58
CA SER A 124 -17.61 2.79 4.18
C SER A 124 -19.12 2.87 3.92
N SER A 125 -19.66 4.09 3.85
CA SER A 125 -20.98 4.33 3.30
C SER A 125 -20.82 4.21 1.79
N PHE A 126 -21.14 3.03 1.27
CA PHE A 126 -21.26 2.80 -0.16
C PHE A 126 -22.28 3.79 -0.74
N ILE A 127 -21.81 4.70 -1.58
CA ILE A 127 -22.66 5.41 -2.53
C ILE A 127 -22.80 4.47 -3.73
N PRO A 128 -23.99 3.90 -4.01
CA PRO A 128 -24.18 3.13 -5.22
C PRO A 128 -24.19 4.14 -6.37
N VAL A 129 -23.22 4.04 -7.29
CA VAL A 129 -23.33 4.68 -8.59
C VAL A 129 -24.25 3.80 -9.42
N LEU A 130 -25.35 4.43 -9.88
CA LEU A 130 -26.43 3.84 -10.68
C LEU A 130 -25.94 3.27 -12.03
#